data_AF-A0A8C7WW23-F1
#
_entry.id   AF-A0A8C7WW23-F1
#
_cell.length_a   1.000
_cell.length_b   1.000
_cell.length_c   1.000
_cell.angle_alpha   90.00
_cell.angle_beta   90.00
_cell.angle_gamma   90.00
#
_symmetry.space_group_name_H-M   'P 1'
#
loop_
_entity.id
_entity.type
_entity.pdbx_description
1 polymer ?
#
loop_
_entity_poly.entity_id
_entity_poly.type
_entity_poly.pdbx_seq_one_letter_code
_entity_poly.pdbx_strand_id
1 'polypeptide(L)'
;NYRKIQLVCFLIVLLQGRAPWGFTLRGGTEHREPLIITKVEQGSAAAAARLQAGDEMVSVNAVPLNGSRLEAISLVKSSHQTLALVIRRYQKPYTPPPAP
;
A
#
# COMPACT_ATOMS: atom_id res chain seq x y z
N ASN A 1 19.83 25.40 0.58
CA ASN A 1 19.20 24.24 1.26
C ASN A 1 17.78 24.03 0.75
N TYR A 2 17.62 23.36 -0.39
CA TYR A 2 16.29 22.97 -0.88
C TYR A 2 15.78 21.81 -0.04
N ARG A 3 14.93 22.09 0.96
CA ARG A 3 14.10 21.04 1.57
C ARG A 3 13.21 20.49 0.47
N LYS A 4 13.56 19.33 -0.10
CA LYS A 4 12.67 18.56 -0.97
C LYS A 4 11.37 18.35 -0.21
N ILE A 5 10.31 19.06 -0.61
CA ILE A 5 8.97 18.85 -0.08
C ILE A 5 8.52 17.49 -0.63
N GLN A 6 8.50 16.49 0.24
CA GLN A 6 8.00 15.16 -0.11
C GLN A 6 6.49 15.20 0.09
N LEU A 7 5.75 15.29 -1.02
CA LEU A 7 4.29 15.27 -0.98
C LEU A 7 3.83 13.88 -0.52
N VAL A 8 2.94 13.85 0.46
CA VAL A 8 2.32 12.65 1.00
C VAL A 8 0.87 12.64 0.55
N CYS A 9 0.46 11.58 -0.14
CA CYS A 9 -0.92 11.39 -0.55
C CYS A 9 -1.52 10.20 0.18
N PHE A 10 -2.77 10.33 0.64
CA PHE A 10 -3.56 9.21 1.09
C PHE A 10 -4.51 8.80 -0.04
N LEU A 11 -4.49 7.52 -0.39
CA LEU A 11 -5.30 6.97 -1.47
C LEU A 11 -6.19 5.86 -0.90
N ILE A 12 -7.47 5.89 -1.28
CA ILE A 12 -8.41 4.80 -1.03
C ILE A 12 -8.32 3.87 -2.22
N VAL A 13 -8.01 2.59 -1.97
CA VAL A 13 -7.85 1.56 -2.98
C VAL A 13 -8.90 0.48 -2.71
N LEU A 14 -9.78 0.27 -3.68
CA LEU A 14 -10.84 -0.73 -3.59
C LEU A 14 -10.54 -1.87 -4.56
N LEU A 15 -10.33 -3.06 -4.03
CA LEU A 15 -10.13 -4.28 -4.79
C LEU A 15 -11.43 -5.08 -4.77
N GLN A 16 -11.84 -5.52 -5.95
CA GLN A 16 -13.03 -6.36 -6.16
C GLN A 16 -12.60 -7.71 -6.71
N GLY A 17 -13.26 -8.79 -6.28
CA GLY A 17 -12.95 -10.15 -6.72
C GLY A 17 -12.72 -11.10 -5.56
N ARG A 18 -11.86 -12.10 -5.74
CA ARG A 18 -11.51 -13.06 -4.68
C ARG A 18 -10.03 -13.00 -4.37
N ALA A 19 -9.67 -13.33 -3.14
CA ALA A 19 -8.29 -13.59 -2.76
C ALA A 19 -7.72 -14.78 -3.57
N PRO A 20 -6.40 -14.78 -3.89
CA PRO A 20 -5.39 -13.80 -3.50
C PRO A 20 -5.47 -12.49 -4.30
N TRP A 21 -5.34 -11.37 -3.60
CA TRP A 21 -5.45 -10.01 -4.16
C TRP A 21 -4.28 -9.59 -5.05
N GLY A 22 -3.16 -10.33 -4.98
CA GLY A 22 -1.98 -10.14 -5.83
C GLY A 22 -1.02 -9.06 -5.37
N PHE A 23 -0.79 -8.93 -4.06
CA PHE A 23 0.27 -8.08 -3.52
C PHE A 23 0.99 -8.76 -2.35
N THR A 24 2.20 -8.28 -2.06
CA THR A 24 3.01 -8.74 -0.92
C THR A 24 3.19 -7.62 0.10
N LEU A 25 3.00 -7.94 1.38
CA LEU A 25 3.14 -7.01 2.50
C LEU A 25 4.36 -7.39 3.36
N ARG A 26 5.21 -6.38 3.65
CA ARG A 26 6.35 -6.48 4.57
C ARG A 26 6.21 -5.53 5.76
N GLY A 27 7.15 -5.67 6.69
CA GLY A 27 7.32 -4.78 7.83
C GLY A 27 6.36 -5.11 8.96
N GLY A 28 5.99 -4.11 9.74
CA GLY A 28 5.15 -4.23 10.91
C GLY A 28 5.90 -3.89 12.19
N THR A 29 5.16 -3.66 13.26
CA THR A 29 5.69 -3.30 14.58
C THR A 29 6.64 -4.36 15.11
N GLU A 30 6.42 -5.63 14.76
CA GLU A 30 7.34 -6.73 15.06
C GLU A 30 8.76 -6.53 14.49
N HIS A 31 8.88 -5.82 13.38
CA HIS A 31 10.13 -5.53 12.69
C HIS A 31 10.58 -4.07 12.85
N ARG A 32 9.80 -3.25 13.59
CA ARG A 32 10.00 -1.79 13.70
C ARG A 32 10.03 -1.10 12.32
N GLU A 33 9.30 -1.66 11.36
CA GLU A 33 9.18 -1.14 10.00
C GLU A 33 7.70 -0.80 9.70
N PRO A 34 7.42 0.21 8.87
CA PRO A 34 6.05 0.46 8.41
C PRO A 34 5.52 -0.72 7.57
N LEU A 35 4.20 -0.84 7.47
CA LEU A 35 3.53 -1.86 6.67
C LEU A 35 3.60 -1.49 5.19
N ILE A 36 4.58 -2.03 4.46
CA ILE A 36 4.89 -1.62 3.09
C ILE A 36 4.51 -2.72 2.08
N ILE A 37 3.84 -2.32 1.00
CA ILE A 37 3.65 -3.16 -0.19
C ILE A 37 4.98 -3.29 -0.92
N THR A 38 5.49 -4.51 -1.11
CA THR A 38 6.79 -4.74 -1.79
C THR A 38 6.64 -5.21 -3.22
N LYS A 39 5.53 -5.88 -3.53
CA LYS A 39 5.26 -6.44 -4.84
C LYS A 39 3.78 -6.36 -5.13
N VAL A 40 3.46 -6.09 -6.40
CA VAL A 40 2.12 -6.19 -6.96
C VAL A 40 2.22 -7.06 -8.20
N GLU A 41 1.48 -8.15 -8.24
CA GLU A 41 1.49 -9.10 -9.35
C GLU A 41 0.74 -8.50 -10.54
N GLN A 42 1.31 -8.62 -11.74
CA GLN A 42 0.68 -8.13 -12.97
C GLN A 42 -0.62 -8.89 -13.24
N GLY A 43 -1.66 -8.20 -13.71
CA GLY A 43 -2.98 -8.80 -13.98
C GLY A 43 -3.82 -9.10 -12.73
N SER A 44 -3.34 -8.77 -11.53
CA SER A 44 -4.09 -8.95 -10.29
C SER A 44 -5.11 -7.83 -10.02
N ALA A 45 -6.02 -8.07 -9.06
CA ALA A 45 -6.91 -7.03 -8.55
C ALA A 45 -6.14 -5.84 -7.98
N ALA A 46 -5.00 -6.08 -7.32
CA ALA A 46 -4.13 -5.02 -6.82
C ALA A 46 -3.53 -4.17 -7.95
N ALA A 47 -3.10 -4.79 -9.05
CA ALA A 47 -2.62 -4.08 -10.22
C ALA A 47 -3.73 -3.26 -10.89
N ALA A 48 -4.93 -3.83 -11.04
CA ALA A 48 -6.10 -3.12 -11.59
C ALA A 48 -6.49 -1.91 -10.72
N ALA A 49 -6.35 -2.04 -9.40
CA ALA A 49 -6.61 -0.97 -8.43
C ALA A 49 -5.46 0.05 -8.30
N ARG A 50 -4.40 -0.05 -9.12
CA ARG A 50 -3.23 0.85 -9.12
C ARG A 50 -2.47 0.90 -7.79
N LEU A 51 -2.50 -0.19 -7.04
CA LEU A 51 -1.62 -0.40 -5.90
C LEU A 51 -0.17 -0.53 -6.40
N GLN A 52 0.80 -0.01 -5.66
CA GLN A 52 2.19 0.04 -6.09
C GLN A 52 3.14 -0.42 -4.98
N ALA A 53 4.30 -0.95 -5.38
CA ALA A 53 5.38 -1.18 -4.45
C ALA A 53 5.88 0.15 -3.87
N GLY A 54 6.07 0.18 -2.55
CA GLY A 54 6.40 1.39 -1.78
C GLY A 54 5.19 2.07 -1.14
N ASP A 55 3.97 1.64 -1.45
CA ASP A 55 2.78 2.09 -0.72
C ASP A 55 2.80 1.58 0.71
N GLU A 56 2.46 2.44 1.65
CA GLU A 56 2.27 2.07 3.05
C GLU A 56 0.80 1.81 3.34
N MET A 57 0.49 0.66 3.92
CA MET A 57 -0.86 0.29 4.31
C MET A 57 -1.19 0.88 5.68
N VAL A 58 -2.24 1.70 5.72
CA VAL A 58 -2.67 2.42 6.93
C VAL A 58 -3.94 1.82 7.53
N SER A 59 -4.85 1.33 6.68
CA SER A 59 -6.07 0.66 7.14
C SER A 59 -6.54 -0.42 6.17
N VAL A 60 -7.28 -1.40 6.69
CA VAL A 60 -7.93 -2.47 5.92
C VAL A 60 -9.41 -2.54 6.29
N ASN A 61 -10.31 -2.50 5.32
CA ASN A 61 -11.77 -2.59 5.50
C ASN A 61 -12.30 -1.63 6.58
N ALA A 62 -11.86 -0.37 6.54
CA ALA A 62 -12.16 0.68 7.53
C ALA A 62 -11.62 0.45 8.95
N VAL A 63 -10.81 -0.60 9.16
CA VAL A 63 -10.07 -0.83 10.41
C VAL A 63 -8.68 -0.21 10.29
N PRO A 64 -8.36 0.84 11.07
CA PRO A 64 -7.01 1.41 11.11
C PRO A 64 -6.04 0.40 11.71
N LEU A 65 -4.87 0.23 11.09
CA LEU A 65 -3.85 -0.68 11.56
C LEU A 65 -3.00 0.02 12.62
N ASN A 66 -2.70 -0.67 13.72
CA ASN A 66 -1.75 -0.20 14.73
C ASN A 66 -0.28 -0.45 14.32
N GLY A 67 -0.08 -1.02 13.12
CA GLY A 67 1.21 -1.39 12.57
C GLY A 67 1.56 -2.87 12.71
N SER A 68 0.76 -3.72 13.35
CA SER A 68 1.01 -5.17 13.36
C SER A 68 0.81 -5.80 11.98
N ARG A 69 1.79 -6.58 11.49
CA ARG A 69 1.64 -7.28 10.20
C ARG A 69 0.64 -8.42 10.28
N LEU A 70 0.62 -9.14 11.39
CA LEU A 70 -0.30 -10.27 11.59
C LEU A 70 -1.76 -9.82 11.56
N GLU A 71 -2.07 -8.68 12.19
CA GLU A 71 -3.39 -8.05 12.13
C GLU A 71 -3.76 -7.70 10.68
N ALA A 72 -2.86 -7.00 9.98
CA ALA A 72 -3.09 -6.61 8.59
C ALA A 72 -3.33 -7.82 7.67
N ILE A 73 -2.51 -8.88 7.80
CA ILE A 73 -2.67 -10.12 7.03
C ILE A 73 -4.01 -10.79 7.35
N SER A 74 -4.41 -10.82 8.62
CA SER A 74 -5.67 -11.44 9.05
C SER A 74 -6.87 -10.73 8.46
N LEU A 75 -6.89 -9.39 8.50
CA LEU A 75 -7.95 -8.56 7.91
C LEU A 75 -8.01 -8.67 6.37
N VAL A 76 -6.85 -8.76 5.72
CA VAL A 76 -6.78 -8.99 4.27
C VAL A 76 -7.31 -10.39 3.92
N LYS A 77 -6.97 -11.42 4.70
CA LYS A 77 -7.44 -12.79 4.45
C LYS A 77 -8.92 -12.99 4.78
N SER A 78 -9.46 -12.24 5.75
CA SER A 78 -10.89 -12.26 6.08
C SER A 78 -11.74 -11.52 5.05
N SER A 79 -11.13 -10.78 4.13
CA SER A 79 -11.85 -10.15 3.02
C SER A 79 -12.23 -11.19 1.96
N HIS A 80 -13.52 -11.31 1.67
CA HIS A 80 -14.04 -12.33 0.75
C HIS A 80 -14.19 -11.81 -0.67
N GLN A 81 -15.07 -10.82 -0.87
CA GLN A 81 -15.46 -10.30 -2.19
C GLN A 81 -14.87 -8.92 -2.49
N THR A 82 -14.56 -8.16 -1.42
CA THR A 82 -14.11 -6.78 -1.51
C THR A 82 -13.07 -6.52 -0.45
N LEU A 83 -11.98 -5.85 -0.84
CA LEU A 83 -10.94 -5.38 0.06
C LEU A 83 -10.77 -3.88 -0.14
N ALA A 84 -11.07 -3.10 0.90
CA ALA A 84 -10.81 -1.66 0.92
C ALA A 84 -9.52 -1.39 1.69
N LEU A 85 -8.59 -0.66 1.08
CA LEU A 85 -7.33 -0.26 1.70
C LEU A 85 -7.25 1.26 1.72
N VAL A 86 -6.71 1.82 2.80
CA VAL A 86 -6.18 3.19 2.78
C VAL A 86 -4.68 3.07 2.77
N ILE A 87 -4.06 3.66 1.75
CA ILE A 87 -2.61 3.66 1.61
C ILE A 87 -2.05 5.07 1.68
N ARG A 88 -0.84 5.18 2.24
CA ARG A 88 -0.03 6.39 2.24
C ARG A 88 1.07 6.22 1.19
N ARG A 89 1.04 7.09 0.19
CA ARG A 89 2.02 7.13 -0.90
C ARG A 89 2.87 8.38 -0.81
N TYR A 90 4.18 8.18 -0.73
CA TYR A 90 5.15 9.25 -0.82
C TYR A 90 5.46 9.54 -2.29
N GLN A 91 5.11 10.72 -2.78
CA GLN A 91 5.49 11.10 -4.13
C GLN A 91 7.00 11.32 -4.18
N LYS A 92 7.66 10.69 -5.17
CA LYS A 92 9.03 11.06 -5.48
C LYS A 92 9.03 12.54 -5.85
N PRO A 93 9.93 13.34 -5.27
CA PRO A 93 10.06 14.74 -5.66
C PRO A 93 10.34 14.78 -7.16
N TYR A 94 9.58 15.60 -7.88
CA TYR A 94 9.77 15.79 -9.31
C TYR A 94 11.25 16.14 -9.58
N THR A 95 11.94 15.23 -10.26
CA THR A 95 13.24 15.50 -10.84
C THR A 95 12.97 15.75 -12.32
N PRO A 96 13.10 16.99 -12.82
CA PRO A 96 13.03 17.23 -14.25
C PRO A 96 14.07 16.33 -14.95
N PRO A 97 13.73 15.77 -16.12
CA PRO A 97 14.72 15.03 -16.90
C PRO A 97 15.94 15.92 -17.16
N PRO A 98 17.16 15.35 -17.20
CA PRO A 98 18.34 16.12 -17.59
C PRO A 98 18.09 16.73 -18.97
N ALA A 99 18.36 18.04 -19.11
CA ALA A 99 18.26 18.72 -20.40
C ALA A 99 19.22 18.05 -21.40
N PRO A 100 18.84 17.96 -22.69
CA PRO A 100 19.68 17.39 -23.74
C PRO A 100 21.01 18.14 -23.91
#